data_AF-A0A4Q3TC32-F1
#
_entry.id   AF-A0A4Q3TC32-F1
#
_cell.length_a   1.000
_cell.length_b   1.000
_cell.length_c   1.000
_cell.angle_alpha   90.00
_cell.angle_beta   90.00
_cell.angle_gamma   90.00
#
_symmetry.space_group_name_H-M   'P 1'
#
loop_
_entity.id
_entity.type
_entity.pdbx_description
1 polymer ?
#
loop_
_entity_poly.entity_id
_entity_poly.type
_entity_poly.pdbx_seq_one_letter_code
_entity_poly.pdbx_strand_id
1 'polypeptide(L)'
;MKFELDAMTREYQDKLNAFMDEHVYPAEAVYHQQMAESGNPNFHPPVLEELKKTARSLGLWNLFHPHKNEEWGSPGLTNLQY
;
A
#
# COMPACT_ATOMS: atom_id res chain seq x y z
N MET A 1 26.61 -17.08 -3.62
CA MET A 1 25.26 -16.83 -3.04
C MET A 1 24.41 -16.16 -4.11
N LYS A 2 23.13 -16.51 -4.23
CA LYS A 2 22.18 -15.83 -5.13
C LYS A 2 21.46 -14.75 -4.32
N PHE A 3 21.73 -13.48 -4.61
CA PHE A 3 21.09 -12.32 -3.97
C PHE A 3 20.08 -11.63 -4.89
N GLU A 4 19.88 -12.15 -6.09
CA GLU A 4 18.95 -11.59 -7.06
C GLU A 4 17.51 -11.80 -6.60
N LEU A 5 16.71 -10.74 -6.73
CA LEU A 5 15.28 -10.79 -6.51
C LEU A 5 14.61 -11.66 -7.58
N ASP A 6 13.64 -12.48 -7.14
CA ASP A 6 12.80 -13.23 -8.05
C ASP A 6 11.82 -12.31 -8.81
N ALA A 7 11.15 -12.87 -9.81
CA ALA A 7 10.23 -12.09 -10.65
C ALA A 7 9.06 -11.51 -9.85
N MET A 8 8.58 -12.24 -8.83
CA MET A 8 7.46 -11.82 -8.00
C MET A 8 7.85 -10.62 -7.13
N THR A 9 9.02 -10.66 -6.49
CA THR A 9 9.52 -9.54 -5.68
C THR A 9 9.68 -8.27 -6.52
N ARG A 10 10.25 -8.38 -7.73
CA ARG A 10 10.41 -7.23 -8.63
C ARG A 10 9.06 -6.64 -9.04
N GLU A 11 8.09 -7.49 -9.38
CA GLU A 11 6.74 -7.05 -9.74
C GLU A 11 6.07 -6.27 -8.59
N TYR A 12 6.14 -6.78 -7.36
CA TYR A 12 5.57 -6.10 -6.20
C TYR A 12 6.32 -4.80 -5.85
N GLN A 13 7.65 -4.79 -5.99
CA GLN A 13 8.46 -3.59 -5.80
C GLN A 13 8.08 -2.49 -6.80
N ASP A 14 7.96 -2.83 -8.09
CA ASP A 14 7.60 -1.87 -9.14
C ASP A 14 6.18 -1.32 -8.91
N LYS A 15 5.21 -2.19 -8.60
CA LYS A 15 3.84 -1.77 -8.26
C LYS A 15 3.80 -0.86 -7.03
N LEU A 16 4.56 -1.20 -6.00
CA LEU A 16 4.61 -0.41 -4.77
C LEU A 16 5.21 0.97 -5.05
N ASN A 17 6.34 1.05 -5.75
CA ASN A 17 6.98 2.32 -6.08
C ASN A 17 6.05 3.22 -6.92
N ALA A 18 5.41 2.66 -7.96
CA ALA A 18 4.43 3.39 -8.76
C ALA A 18 3.25 3.88 -7.91
N PHE A 19 2.73 3.04 -7.01
CA PHE A 19 1.65 3.45 -6.11
C PHE A 19 2.07 4.59 -5.16
N MET A 20 3.31 4.55 -4.66
CA MET A 20 3.85 5.63 -3.82
C MET A 20 3.92 6.96 -4.58
N ASP A 21 4.50 6.93 -5.79
CA ASP A 21 4.71 8.12 -6.63
C ASP A 21 3.40 8.72 -7.15
N GLU A 22 2.48 7.87 -7.62
CA GLU A 22 1.26 8.31 -8.30
C GLU A 22 0.12 8.62 -7.32
N HIS A 23 0.08 7.98 -6.15
CA HIS A 23 -1.05 8.08 -5.24
C HIS A 23 -0.68 8.57 -3.84
N VAL A 24 0.33 7.99 -3.19
CA VAL A 24 0.61 8.27 -1.77
C VAL A 24 1.23 9.66 -1.58
N TYR A 25 2.35 9.98 -2.24
CA TYR A 25 3.02 11.26 -2.05
C TYR A 25 2.14 12.47 -2.43
N PRO A 26 1.39 12.46 -3.55
CA PRO A 26 0.47 13.54 -3.87
C PRO A 26 -0.65 13.71 -2.83
N ALA A 27 -1.08 12.61 -2.19
CA ALA A 27 -2.14 12.62 -1.20
C ALA A 27 -1.71 13.16 0.17
N GLU A 28 -0.40 13.20 0.48
CA GLU A 28 0.11 13.71 1.76
C GLU A 28 -0.34 15.16 2.02
N ALA A 29 -0.24 16.03 1.01
CA ALA A 29 -0.68 17.42 1.13
C ALA A 29 -2.19 17.52 1.42
N VAL A 30 -3.00 16.68 0.77
CA VAL A 30 -4.45 16.62 0.98
C VAL A 30 -4.78 16.09 2.38
N TYR A 31 -4.05 15.08 2.85
CA TYR A 31 -4.19 14.55 4.20
C TYR A 31 -3.93 15.63 5.25
N HIS A 32 -2.83 16.38 5.12
CA HIS A 32 -2.49 17.46 6.03
C HIS A 32 -3.54 18.56 6.05
N GLN A 33 -4.06 18.95 4.89
CA GLN A 33 -5.15 19.93 4.78
C GLN A 33 -6.42 19.42 5.49
N GLN A 34 -6.87 18.21 5.18
CA GLN A 34 -8.08 17.62 5.77
C GLN A 34 -7.97 17.47 7.29
N MET A 35 -6.79 17.09 7.79
CA MET A 35 -6.53 17.01 9.23
C MET A 35 -6.57 18.39 9.89
N ALA A 36 -5.92 19.40 9.30
CA ALA A 36 -5.92 20.76 9.83
C ALA A 36 -7.33 21.38 9.86
N GLU A 37 -8.11 21.19 8.80
CA GLU A 37 -9.49 21.67 8.68
C GLU A 37 -10.44 20.99 9.67
N SER A 38 -10.17 19.72 10.02
CA SER A 38 -11.03 18.97 10.95
C SER A 38 -11.00 19.50 12.38
N GLY A 39 -9.89 20.12 12.80
CA GLY A 39 -9.65 20.54 14.18
C GLY A 39 -9.66 19.40 15.22
N ASN A 40 -9.73 18.13 14.78
CA ASN A 40 -9.84 16.96 15.63
C ASN A 40 -8.65 16.02 15.38
N PRO A 41 -7.78 15.79 16.37
CA PRO A 41 -6.64 14.87 16.25
C PRO A 41 -7.03 13.42 15.89
N ASN A 42 -8.27 13.02 16.19
CA ASN A 42 -8.81 11.69 15.90
C ASN A 42 -9.65 11.66 14.61
N PHE A 43 -9.62 12.72 13.80
CA PHE A 43 -10.31 12.72 12.52
C PHE A 43 -9.71 11.68 11.59
N HIS A 44 -10.57 11.10 10.75
CA HIS A 44 -10.19 10.11 9.77
C HIS A 44 -10.37 10.68 8.36
N PRO A 45 -9.29 11.19 7.73
CA PRO A 45 -9.38 11.87 6.44
C PRO A 45 -9.90 10.97 5.33
N PRO A 46 -10.88 11.43 4.51
CA PRO A 46 -11.40 10.67 3.37
C PRO A 46 -10.31 10.21 2.39
N VAL A 47 -9.23 10.98 2.24
CA VAL A 47 -8.13 10.63 1.34
C VAL A 47 -7.50 9.27 1.69
N LEU A 48 -7.44 8.90 2.98
CA LEU A 48 -6.91 7.60 3.40
C LEU A 48 -7.80 6.44 2.94
N GLU A 49 -9.12 6.61 2.93
CA GLU A 49 -10.03 5.55 2.47
C GLU A 49 -9.92 5.32 0.96
N GLU A 50 -9.74 6.40 0.18
CA GLU A 50 -9.52 6.28 -1.27
C GLU A 50 -8.17 5.62 -1.58
N LEU A 51 -7.12 5.96 -0.83
CA LEU A 51 -5.82 5.29 -0.96
C LEU A 51 -5.92 3.79 -0.63
N LYS A 52 -6.63 3.41 0.44
CA LYS A 52 -6.83 1.99 0.80
C LYS A 52 -7.58 1.23 -0.28
N LYS A 53 -8.63 1.82 -0.88
CA LYS A 53 -9.37 1.20 -2.00
C LYS A 53 -8.45 0.97 -3.20
N THR A 54 -7.62 1.95 -3.52
CA THR A 54 -6.66 1.88 -4.62
C THR A 54 -5.57 0.83 -4.37
N ALA A 55 -5.01 0.78 -3.15
CA ALA A 55 -4.05 -0.25 -2.77
C ALA A 55 -4.64 -1.67 -2.91
N ARG A 56 -5.92 -1.86 -2.50
CA ARG A 56 -6.63 -3.13 -2.67
C ARG A 56 -6.84 -3.50 -4.14
N SER A 57 -7.24 -2.57 -4.99
CA SER A 57 -7.45 -2.85 -6.42
C SER A 57 -6.15 -3.19 -7.16
N LEU A 58 -5.02 -2.64 -6.72
CA LEU A 58 -3.68 -2.94 -7.25
C LEU A 58 -3.08 -4.23 -6.67
N GLY A 59 -3.76 -4.91 -5.73
CA GLY A 59 -3.25 -6.11 -5.08
C GLY A 59 -2.12 -5.84 -4.06
N LEU A 60 -1.96 -4.59 -3.62
CA LEU A 60 -1.01 -4.15 -2.61
C LEU A 60 -1.63 -4.19 -1.21
N TRP A 61 -2.37 -5.27 -0.90
CA TRP A 61 -3.11 -5.39 0.36
C TRP A 61 -2.63 -6.60 1.16
N ASN A 62 -2.56 -6.46 2.48
CA ASN A 62 -2.17 -7.54 3.39
C ASN A 62 -0.88 -8.28 2.99
N LEU A 63 0.10 -7.57 2.38
CA LEU A 63 1.35 -8.15 1.88
C LEU A 63 2.20 -8.82 2.97
N PHE A 64 2.05 -8.37 4.22
CA PHE A 64 2.73 -8.92 5.39
C PHE A 64 2.21 -10.32 5.78
N HIS A 65 1.07 -10.74 5.26
CA HIS A 65 0.44 -11.99 5.66
C HIS A 65 1.04 -13.15 4.84
N PRO A 66 1.68 -14.15 5.48
CA PRO A 66 2.45 -15.17 4.78
C PRO A 66 1.58 -16.22 4.09
N HIS A 67 0.32 -16.36 4.51
CA HIS A 67 -0.63 -17.26 3.88
C HIS A 67 -1.39 -16.56 2.75
N LYS A 68 -1.39 -17.19 1.57
CA LYS A 68 -2.22 -16.76 0.44
C LYS A 68 -3.69 -16.90 0.81
N ASN A 69 -4.43 -15.81 0.71
CA ASN A 69 -5.88 -15.78 0.89
C ASN A 69 -6.47 -14.66 0.03
N GLU A 70 -7.20 -15.03 -1.03
CA GLU A 70 -7.78 -14.10 -1.98
C GLU A 70 -8.93 -13.28 -1.38
N GLU A 71 -9.71 -13.86 -0.46
CA GLU A 71 -10.76 -13.12 0.26
C GLU A 71 -10.19 -11.98 1.10
N TRP A 72 -8.97 -12.17 1.62
CA TRP A 72 -8.27 -11.17 2.43
C TRP A 72 -7.32 -10.32 1.59
N GLY A 73 -7.21 -10.57 0.28
CA GLY A 73 -6.28 -9.90 -0.62
C GLY A 73 -4.79 -10.21 -0.35
N SER A 74 -4.49 -11.23 0.45
CA SER A 74 -3.11 -11.63 0.79
C SER A 74 -2.52 -12.52 -0.30
N PRO A 75 -1.38 -12.15 -0.91
CA PRO A 75 -0.70 -12.99 -1.90
C PRO A 75 0.14 -14.11 -1.29
N GLY A 76 0.42 -14.07 0.03
CA GLY A 76 1.24 -15.07 0.71
C GLY A 76 2.74 -14.96 0.40
N LEU A 77 3.30 -13.74 0.52
CA LEU A 77 4.72 -13.51 0.29
C LEU A 77 5.56 -14.20 1.35
N THR A 78 6.72 -14.73 0.93
CA THR A 78 7.76 -15.15 1.87
C THR A 78 8.44 -13.93 2.50
N ASN A 79 9.16 -14.13 3.60
CA ASN A 79 9.92 -13.05 4.25
C ASN A 79 10.96 -12.37 3.34
N LEU A 80 11.44 -13.02 2.27
CA LEU A 80 12.37 -12.40 1.33
C LEU A 80 11.65 -11.58 0.26
N GLN A 81 10.37 -11.89 0.00
CA GLN A 81 9.56 -11.22 -1.01
C GLN A 81 8.81 -10.00 -0.46
N TYR A 82 8.61 -9.92 0.86
CA TYR A 82 8.04 -8.78 1.58
C TYR A 82 9.12 -7.76 1.95
#